data_AF-A0A6A5SG72-F1
#
_entry.id   AF-A0A6A5SG72-F1
#
_cell.length_a   1.000
_cell.length_b   1.000
_cell.length_c   1.000
_cell.angle_alpha   90.00
_cell.angle_beta   90.00
_cell.angle_gamma   90.00
#
_symmetry.space_group_name_H-M   'P 1'
#
loop_
_entity.id
_entity.type
_entity.pdbx_description
1 polymer ?
#
loop_
_entity_poly.entity_id
_entity_poly.type
_entity_poly.pdbx_seq_one_letter_code
_entity_poly.pdbx_strand_id
1 'polypeptide(L)'
;NESSYAGLSVAAFTGPTCSQFNMTPPEIQRFQNLEIVDNTSAPILFINSIADPITPLASARKMHGLFPGSGLLVFNNSGVRHTAHFQNVTCMSKYEMQYMFDGTLPPAKTTCEVDEPNPWIYYAKQSNFTQQQAQTEL
;
A
#
# COMPACT_ATOMS: atom_id res chain seq x y z
N ASN A 1 22.43 8.94 -5.91
CA ASN A 1 21.28 8.12 -6.33
C ASN A 1 20.94 7.20 -5.16
N GLU A 2 20.40 7.79 -4.10
CA GLU A 2 20.09 7.09 -2.84
C GLU A 2 18.58 6.93 -2.72
N SER A 3 18.13 5.79 -2.20
CA SER A 3 16.71 5.57 -1.93
C SER A 3 16.27 6.46 -0.77
N SER A 4 15.48 7.50 -1.04
CA SER A 4 14.95 8.45 -0.03
C SER A 4 13.90 7.87 0.93
N TYR A 5 13.78 6.55 1.02
CA TYR A 5 12.72 5.84 1.73
C TYR A 5 13.27 5.04 2.92
N ALA A 6 12.40 4.64 3.83
CA ALA A 6 12.76 3.99 5.09
C ALA A 6 13.52 2.66 4.92
N GLY A 7 13.62 2.10 3.71
CA GLY A 7 14.39 0.88 3.43
C GLY A 7 15.86 0.94 3.88
N LEU A 8 16.54 2.09 3.70
CA LEU A 8 17.91 2.27 4.23
C LEU A 8 17.93 2.30 5.76
N SER A 9 16.91 2.90 6.38
CA SER A 9 16.78 2.97 7.84
C SER A 9 16.54 1.59 8.45
N VAL A 10 15.67 0.78 7.81
CA VAL A 10 15.45 -0.62 8.19
C VAL A 10 16.74 -1.42 8.01
N ALA A 11 17.43 -1.29 6.87
CA ALA A 11 18.69 -1.99 6.63
C ALA A 11 19.79 -1.62 7.62
N ALA A 12 19.84 -0.37 8.11
CA ALA A 12 20.77 0.04 9.16
C ALA A 12 20.45 -0.61 10.52
N PHE A 13 19.17 -0.78 10.85
CA PHE A 13 18.74 -1.41 12.10
C PHE A 13 18.85 -2.94 12.06
N THR A 14 18.39 -3.56 10.98
CA THR A 14 18.35 -5.02 10.84
C THR A 14 19.66 -5.60 10.31
N GLY A 15 20.44 -4.84 9.55
CA GLY A 15 21.70 -5.27 8.95
C GLY A 15 22.70 -5.85 9.94
N PRO A 16 23.03 -5.17 11.06
CA PRO A 16 23.92 -5.70 12.09
C PRO A 16 23.41 -7.02 12.65
N THR A 17 22.12 -7.11 12.95
CA THR A 17 21.46 -8.32 13.45
C THR A 17 21.53 -9.45 12.42
N CYS A 18 21.13 -9.19 11.18
CA CYS A 18 21.13 -10.17 10.08
C CYS A 18 22.54 -10.65 9.72
N SER A 19 23.55 -9.79 9.79
CA SER A 19 24.95 -10.15 9.52
C SER A 19 25.56 -11.08 10.56
N GLN A 20 25.01 -11.11 11.79
CA GLN A 20 25.45 -12.00 12.86
C GLN A 20 24.72 -13.35 12.86
N PHE A 21 23.60 -13.47 12.14
CA PHE A 21 22.92 -14.75 11.98
C PHE A 21 23.71 -15.65 11.02
N ASN A 22 24.20 -16.80 11.53
CA ASN A 22 24.83 -17.84 10.72
C ASN A 22 23.78 -18.69 9.99
N MET A 23 22.94 -18.04 9.20
CA MET A 23 21.95 -18.69 8.35
C MET A 23 22.01 -18.06 6.97
N THR A 24 21.96 -18.89 5.94
CA THR A 24 21.81 -18.42 4.57
C THR A 24 20.48 -18.93 4.03
N PRO A 25 19.71 -18.09 3.32
CA PRO A 25 18.48 -18.54 2.70
C PRO A 25 18.83 -19.64 1.69
N PRO A 26 18.04 -20.73 1.58
CA PRO A 26 18.22 -21.73 0.54
C PRO A 26 18.12 -21.09 -0.86
N GLU A 27 18.69 -21.74 -1.87
CA GLU A 27 18.76 -21.19 -3.23
C GLU A 27 17.41 -20.77 -3.79
N ILE A 28 16.36 -21.56 -3.51
CA ILE A 28 14.97 -21.27 -3.90
C ILE A 28 14.39 -19.98 -3.29
N GLN A 29 15.02 -19.42 -2.25
CA GLN A 29 14.61 -18.18 -1.59
C GLN A 29 15.52 -17.00 -1.94
N ARG A 30 16.50 -17.19 -2.83
CA ARG A 30 17.40 -16.12 -3.28
C ARG A 30 16.84 -15.51 -4.56
N PHE A 31 16.30 -14.31 -4.46
CA PHE A 31 15.85 -13.53 -5.61
C PHE A 31 17.06 -12.90 -6.31
N GLN A 32 17.66 -13.64 -7.23
CA GLN A 32 18.82 -13.17 -8.00
C GLN A 32 18.39 -12.21 -9.11
N ASN A 33 17.27 -12.53 -9.78
CA ASN A 33 16.68 -11.73 -10.85
C ASN A 33 15.17 -11.56 -10.60
N LEU A 34 14.62 -10.45 -11.10
CA LEU A 34 13.18 -10.23 -11.13
C LEU A 34 12.66 -10.65 -12.49
N GLU A 35 12.00 -11.80 -12.53
CA GLU A 35 11.37 -12.33 -13.75
C GLU A 35 9.96 -11.77 -13.92
N ILE A 36 9.51 -11.69 -15.17
CA ILE A 36 8.12 -11.39 -15.48
C ILE A 36 7.31 -12.65 -15.21
N VAL A 37 6.27 -12.51 -14.39
CA VAL A 37 5.38 -13.61 -14.04
C VAL A 37 4.06 -13.44 -14.79
N ASP A 38 3.93 -14.23 -15.85
CA ASP A 38 2.72 -14.29 -16.67
C ASP A 38 1.75 -15.35 -16.14
N ASN A 39 0.46 -15.21 -16.50
CA ASN A 39 -0.57 -16.22 -16.30
C ASN A 39 -0.80 -16.62 -14.83
N THR A 40 -1.03 -15.62 -13.98
CA THR A 40 -1.46 -15.85 -12.59
C THR A 40 -2.84 -16.49 -12.55
N SER A 41 -3.11 -17.36 -11.57
CA SER A 41 -4.40 -18.05 -11.44
C SER A 41 -5.57 -17.11 -11.15
N ALA A 42 -5.27 -15.93 -10.59
CA ALA A 42 -6.19 -14.84 -10.34
C ALA A 42 -5.51 -13.51 -10.70
N PRO A 43 -6.27 -12.47 -11.08
CA PRO A 43 -5.73 -11.13 -11.27
C PRO A 43 -5.12 -10.62 -9.94
N ILE A 44 -4.07 -9.80 -10.03
CA ILE A 44 -3.43 -9.20 -8.87
C ILE A 44 -3.79 -7.71 -8.82
N LEU A 45 -4.27 -7.23 -7.68
CA LEU A 45 -4.46 -5.81 -7.40
C LEU A 45 -3.33 -5.26 -6.53
N PHE A 46 -2.51 -4.37 -7.08
CA PHE A 46 -1.57 -3.57 -6.32
C PHE A 46 -2.24 -2.29 -5.84
N ILE A 47 -2.02 -1.94 -4.57
CA ILE A 47 -2.56 -0.73 -3.96
C ILE A 47 -1.42 0.03 -3.30
N ASN A 48 -1.28 1.31 -3.61
CA ASN A 48 -0.21 2.12 -3.02
C ASN A 48 -0.55 3.60 -2.92
N SER A 49 0.05 4.27 -1.94
CA SER A 49 -0.09 5.70 -1.68
C SER A 49 0.99 6.49 -2.42
N ILE A 50 0.68 7.71 -2.87
CA ILE A 50 1.68 8.58 -3.51
C ILE A 50 2.86 8.95 -2.58
N ALA A 51 2.63 8.96 -1.27
CA ALA A 51 3.58 9.39 -0.25
C ALA A 51 3.83 8.29 0.80
N ASP A 52 3.99 7.03 0.35
CA ASP A 52 4.39 5.92 1.23
C ASP A 52 5.90 5.94 1.52
N PRO A 53 6.32 6.12 2.79
CA PRO A 53 7.74 6.19 3.14
C PRO A 53 8.39 4.81 3.28
N ILE A 54 7.62 3.74 3.45
CA ILE A 54 8.12 2.38 3.71
C ILE A 54 8.12 1.57 2.41
N THR A 55 6.97 1.55 1.72
CA THR A 55 6.75 0.82 0.47
C THR A 55 6.37 1.79 -0.64
N PRO A 56 7.34 2.49 -1.25
CA PRO A 56 7.08 3.61 -2.14
C PRO A 56 6.36 3.21 -3.44
N LEU A 57 5.62 4.16 -4.01
CA LEU A 57 4.88 3.98 -5.27
C LEU A 57 5.75 3.49 -6.43
N ALA A 58 7.02 3.88 -6.46
CA ALA A 58 7.98 3.38 -7.44
C ALA A 58 8.12 1.84 -7.38
N SER A 59 8.16 1.26 -6.18
CA SER A 59 8.20 -0.19 -5.99
C SER A 59 6.90 -0.85 -6.44
N ALA A 60 5.74 -0.27 -6.12
CA ALA A 60 4.45 -0.77 -6.59
C ALA A 60 4.33 -0.76 -8.12
N ARG A 61 4.79 0.33 -8.78
CA ARG A 61 4.86 0.41 -10.26
C ARG A 61 5.81 -0.64 -10.85
N LYS A 62 6.95 -0.87 -10.20
CA LYS A 62 7.90 -1.92 -10.62
C LYS A 62 7.26 -3.30 -10.55
N MET A 63 6.58 -3.62 -9.46
CA MET A 63 5.88 -4.90 -9.32
C MET A 63 4.73 -5.04 -10.32
N HIS A 64 3.90 -4.00 -10.50
CA HIS A 64 2.85 -4.00 -11.52
C HIS A 64 3.39 -4.30 -12.94
N GLY A 65 4.59 -3.81 -13.28
CA GLY A 65 5.26 -4.12 -14.55
C GLY A 65 5.78 -5.56 -14.68
N LEU A 66 6.00 -6.26 -13.55
CA LEU A 66 6.45 -7.66 -13.53
C LEU A 66 5.29 -8.67 -13.57
N PHE A 67 4.05 -8.22 -13.33
CA PHE A 67 2.86 -9.07 -13.36
C PHE A 67 1.87 -8.55 -14.42
N PRO A 68 2.04 -8.94 -15.70
CA PRO A 68 1.10 -8.57 -16.75
C PRO A 68 -0.32 -9.04 -16.41
N GLY A 69 -1.31 -8.17 -16.65
CA GLY A 69 -2.70 -8.40 -16.25
C GLY A 69 -3.03 -8.03 -14.81
N SER A 70 -2.06 -7.53 -14.03
CA SER A 70 -2.34 -6.91 -12.72
C SER A 70 -2.96 -5.52 -12.87
N GLY A 71 -3.63 -5.04 -11.83
CA GLY A 71 -4.12 -3.66 -11.70
C GLY A 71 -3.29 -2.87 -10.69
N LEU A 72 -3.25 -1.55 -10.84
CA LEU A 72 -2.64 -0.64 -9.88
C LEU A 72 -3.64 0.46 -9.48
N LEU A 73 -4.02 0.47 -8.22
CA LEU A 73 -4.82 1.51 -7.59
C LEU A 73 -3.92 2.48 -6.82
N VAL A 74 -3.96 3.76 -7.18
CA VAL A 74 -3.15 4.80 -6.55
C VAL A 74 -4.02 5.60 -5.59
N PHE A 75 -3.57 5.71 -4.34
CA PHE A 75 -4.19 6.58 -3.35
C PHE A 75 -3.47 7.93 -3.33
N ASN A 76 -4.15 8.97 -3.82
CA ASN A 76 -3.70 10.35 -3.72
C ASN A 76 -4.13 10.94 -2.39
N ASN A 77 -3.17 11.02 -1.47
CA ASN A 77 -3.39 11.59 -0.15
C ASN A 77 -2.45 12.76 0.11
N SER A 78 -2.97 13.74 0.82
CA SER A 78 -2.15 14.81 1.38
C SER A 78 -1.53 14.30 2.68
N GLY A 79 -0.35 13.66 2.60
CA GLY A 79 0.46 13.31 3.76
C GLY A 79 1.20 11.98 3.67
N VAL A 80 2.17 11.79 4.57
CA VAL A 80 2.95 10.55 4.67
C VAL A 80 2.08 9.44 5.25
N ARG A 81 1.81 8.38 4.48
CA ARG A 81 1.03 7.21 4.93
C ARG A 81 1.64 5.92 4.43
N HIS A 82 1.78 4.95 5.32
CA HIS A 82 2.13 3.58 4.94
C HIS A 82 0.86 2.74 4.80
N THR A 83 0.74 2.03 3.68
CA THR A 83 -0.46 1.26 3.28
C THR A 83 -1.66 2.15 2.91
N ALA A 84 -2.59 1.58 2.17
CA ALA A 84 -3.85 2.26 1.80
C ALA A 84 -5.10 1.43 2.12
N HIS A 85 -4.92 0.21 2.63
CA HIS A 85 -5.99 -0.66 3.08
C HIS A 85 -6.58 -0.16 4.40
N PHE A 86 -7.89 -0.30 4.60
CA PHE A 86 -8.64 0.23 5.75
C PHE A 86 -8.54 1.75 5.98
N GLN A 87 -8.09 2.50 4.97
CA GLN A 87 -8.26 3.95 5.00
C GLN A 87 -9.76 4.24 4.84
N ASN A 88 -10.31 5.14 5.66
CA ASN A 88 -11.72 5.56 5.57
C ASN A 88 -11.90 6.48 4.35
N VAL A 89 -11.80 5.87 3.16
CA VAL A 89 -11.86 6.51 1.85
C VAL A 89 -12.75 5.68 0.95
N THR A 90 -13.91 6.23 0.63
CA THR A 90 -14.98 5.49 -0.07
C THR A 90 -14.54 4.96 -1.42
N CYS A 91 -13.73 5.73 -2.16
CA CYS A 91 -13.19 5.32 -3.46
C CYS A 91 -12.31 4.07 -3.37
N MET A 92 -11.43 4.00 -2.36
CA MET A 92 -10.52 2.88 -2.17
C MET A 92 -11.29 1.62 -1.78
N SER A 93 -12.17 1.73 -0.77
CA SER A 93 -12.98 0.61 -0.29
C SER A 93 -13.84 0.02 -1.39
N LYS A 94 -14.39 0.84 -2.30
CA LYS A 94 -15.17 0.35 -3.44
C LYS A 94 -14.38 -0.61 -4.33
N TYR A 95 -13.18 -0.22 -4.76
CA TYR A 95 -12.36 -1.06 -5.65
C TYR A 95 -11.76 -2.25 -4.92
N GLU A 96 -11.38 -2.09 -3.65
CA GLU A 96 -10.95 -3.21 -2.81
C GLU A 96 -12.06 -4.26 -2.67
N MET A 97 -13.27 -3.84 -2.30
CA MET A 97 -14.42 -4.75 -2.16
C MET A 97 -14.78 -5.43 -3.48
N GLN A 98 -14.78 -4.69 -4.58
CA GLN A 98 -15.09 -5.26 -5.89
C GLN A 98 -14.07 -6.33 -6.28
N TYR A 99 -12.77 -6.03 -6.14
CA TYR A 99 -11.71 -7.00 -6.39
C TYR A 99 -11.81 -8.22 -5.48
N MET A 100 -12.12 -8.04 -4.19
CA MET A 100 -12.30 -9.18 -3.26
C MET A 100 -13.54 -10.03 -3.58
N PHE A 101 -14.57 -9.43 -4.21
CA PHE A 101 -15.83 -10.11 -4.51
C PHE A 101 -15.75 -10.93 -5.80
N ASP A 102 -15.23 -10.36 -6.89
CA ASP A 102 -15.25 -10.99 -8.22
C ASP A 102 -13.91 -10.93 -8.97
N GLY A 103 -12.86 -10.36 -8.35
CA GLY A 103 -11.56 -10.19 -8.98
C GLY A 103 -11.49 -9.05 -9.99
N THR A 104 -12.53 -8.20 -10.10
CA THR A 104 -12.51 -7.08 -11.05
C THR A 104 -11.45 -6.06 -10.68
N LEU A 105 -10.61 -5.73 -11.67
CA LEU A 105 -9.57 -4.74 -11.53
C LEU A 105 -10.08 -3.32 -11.83
N PRO A 106 -9.53 -2.29 -11.16
CA PRO A 106 -9.84 -0.91 -11.50
C PRO A 106 -9.33 -0.57 -12.92
N PRO A 107 -9.94 0.42 -13.60
CA PRO A 107 -9.43 0.94 -14.85
C PRO A 107 -7.95 1.34 -14.78
N ALA A 108 -7.24 1.28 -15.91
CA ALA A 108 -5.85 1.68 -15.97
C ALA A 108 -5.67 3.13 -15.48
N LYS A 109 -4.64 3.36 -14.65
CA LYS A 109 -4.32 4.67 -14.05
C LYS A 109 -5.43 5.23 -13.13
N THR A 110 -6.17 4.35 -12.45
CA THR A 110 -7.13 4.78 -11.44
C THR A 110 -6.42 5.38 -10.23
N THR A 111 -6.84 6.58 -9.88
CA THR A 111 -6.39 7.31 -8.70
C THR A 111 -7.61 7.65 -7.85
N CYS A 112 -7.54 7.38 -6.56
CA CYS A 112 -8.54 7.77 -5.58
C CYS A 112 -8.04 8.95 -4.76
N GLU A 113 -8.89 9.95 -4.59
CA GLU A 113 -8.66 11.09 -3.71
C GLU A 113 -9.16 10.80 -2.29
N VAL A 114 -8.70 11.58 -1.33
CA VAL A 114 -9.25 11.60 0.04
C VAL A 114 -10.64 12.23 0.06
N ASP A 115 -11.55 11.66 0.85
CA ASP A 115 -12.92 12.18 1.00
C ASP A 115 -12.94 13.58 1.65
N GLU A 116 -11.98 13.88 2.53
CA GLU A 116 -11.77 15.19 3.14
C GLU A 116 -10.28 15.59 3.05
N PRO A 117 -9.92 16.52 2.15
CA PRO A 117 -8.53 16.95 1.95
C PRO A 117 -8.02 17.86 3.06
N ASN A 118 -8.91 18.52 3.82
CA ASN A 118 -8.51 19.36 4.93
C ASN A 118 -8.33 18.50 6.21
N PRO A 119 -7.10 18.34 6.73
CA PRO A 119 -6.85 17.49 7.88
C PRO A 119 -7.60 17.98 9.13
N TRP A 120 -7.78 19.30 9.30
CA TRP A 120 -8.46 19.86 10.46
C TRP A 120 -9.97 19.58 10.46
N ILE A 121 -10.61 19.64 9.28
CA ILE A 121 -12.02 19.27 9.14
C ILE A 121 -12.18 17.76 9.33
N TYR A 122 -11.26 16.96 8.79
CA TYR A 122 -11.24 15.51 8.99
C TYR A 122 -11.15 15.15 10.48
N TYR A 123 -10.21 15.74 11.21
CA TYR A 123 -10.07 15.52 12.65
C TYR A 123 -11.29 15.99 13.44
N ALA A 124 -11.86 17.16 13.10
CA ALA A 124 -13.07 17.65 13.75
C ALA A 124 -14.28 16.72 13.53
N LYS A 125 -14.43 16.18 12.32
CA LYS A 125 -15.47 15.17 12.01
C LYS A 125 -15.27 13.91 12.84
N GLN A 126 -14.03 13.43 12.97
CA GLN A 126 -13.73 12.27 13.82
C GLN A 126 -14.02 12.52 15.28
N SER A 127 -13.57 13.64 15.86
CA SER A 127 -13.81 13.96 17.26
C SER A 127 -15.30 14.09 17.57
N ASN A 128 -16.07 14.69 16.67
CA ASN A 128 -17.53 14.81 16.82
C ASN A 128 -18.21 13.44 16.73
N PHE A 129 -17.76 12.55 15.84
CA PHE A 129 -18.29 11.19 15.74
C PHE A 129 -18.06 10.38 17.02
N THR A 130 -16.86 10.47 17.60
CA THR A 130 -16.55 9.81 18.88
C THR A 130 -17.39 10.35 20.03
N GLN A 131 -17.64 11.67 20.08
CA GLN A 131 -18.51 12.27 21.09
C GLN A 131 -19.97 11.82 20.93
N GLN A 132 -20.46 11.71 19.70
CA GLN A 132 -21.82 11.28 19.41
C GLN A 132 -22.03 9.80 19.75
N GLN A 133 -21.06 8.93 19.43
CA GLN A 133 -21.10 7.52 19.83
C GLN A 133 -21.10 7.35 21.36
N ALA A 134 -20.26 8.09 22.08
CA ALA A 134 -20.22 8.06 23.55
C ALA A 134 -21.51 8.57 24.21
N GLN A 135 -22.30 9.40 23.52
CA GLN A 135 -23.61 9.87 24.00
C GLN A 135 -24.77 8.93 23.65
N THR A 136 -24.60 8.03 22.68
CA THR A 136 -25.65 7.10 22.23
C THR A 136 -25.61 5.77 23.00
N GLU A 137 -24.56 5.54 23.80
CA GLU A 137 -24.40 4.36 24.68
C GLU A 137 -24.84 4.61 26.14
N LEU A 138 -25.50 5.75 26.41
CA LEU A 138 -26.18 6.10 27.67
C LEU A 138 -27.70 6.13 27.47
#